data_AF-A0A147JVJ3-F1
#
_entry.id   AF-A0A147JVJ3-F1
#
_cell.length_a   1.000
_cell.length_b   1.000
_cell.length_c   1.000
_cell.angle_alpha   90.00
_cell.angle_beta   90.00
_cell.angle_gamma   90.00
#
_symmetry.space_group_name_H-M   'P 1'
#
loop_
_entity.id
_entity.type
_entity.pdbx_description
1 polymer ?
#
loop_
_entity_poly.entity_id
_entity_poly.type
_entity_poly.pdbx_seq_one_letter_code
_entity_poly.pdbx_strand_id
1 'polypeptide(L)' 'MGKEYRQSELKLKVDRSFYGGREASVAECLDALREATIANMVGSIVEHAIKEGIVARVNVIKIQGVPHAQMVRM' A
#
# COMPACT_ATOMS: atom_id res chain seq x y z
N MET A 1 -4.48 -8.00 -8.96
CA MET A 1 -5.58 -8.40 -8.06
C MET A 1 -5.77 -9.91 -8.10
N GLY A 2 -6.23 -10.53 -7.02
CA GLY A 2 -6.40 -11.99 -6.90
C GLY A 2 -5.09 -12.76 -6.69
N LYS A 3 -4.04 -12.08 -6.22
CA LYS A 3 -2.72 -12.68 -5.98
C LYS A 3 -2.51 -12.90 -4.49
N GLU A 4 -1.82 -13.97 -4.16
CA GLU A 4 -1.36 -14.27 -2.81
C GLU A 4 0.17 -14.34 -2.81
N TYR A 5 0.79 -13.59 -1.90
CA TYR A 5 2.23 -13.57 -1.69
C TYR A 5 2.54 -14.12 -0.31
N ARG A 6 3.52 -15.01 -0.21
CA ARG A 6 3.98 -15.58 1.06
C ARG A 6 5.49 -15.51 1.19
N GLN A 7 5.98 -15.00 2.32
CA GLN A 7 7.40 -14.96 2.64
C GLN A 7 7.60 -15.16 4.13
N SER A 8 8.22 -16.28 4.51
CA SER A 8 8.31 -16.72 5.91
C SER A 8 6.91 -16.74 6.53
N GLU A 9 6.72 -16.08 7.68
CA GLU A 9 5.43 -15.96 8.37
C GLU A 9 4.48 -14.93 7.74
N LEU A 10 4.95 -14.13 6.78
CA LEU A 10 4.14 -13.06 6.18
C LEU A 10 3.29 -13.61 5.03
N LYS A 11 1.99 -13.30 5.08
CA LYS A 11 1.02 -13.62 4.03
C LYS A 11 0.26 -12.36 3.61
N LEU A 12 0.34 -12.02 2.33
CA LEU A 12 -0.41 -10.92 1.72
C LEU A 12 -1.36 -11.46 0.67
N LYS A 13 -2.66 -11.41 0.96
CA LYS A 13 -3.73 -11.74 0.00
C LYS A 13 -4.32 -10.46 -0.57
N VAL A 14 -4.05 -10.18 -1.84
CA VAL A 14 -4.59 -9.01 -2.55
C VAL A 14 -5.96 -9.38 -3.14
N ASP A 15 -6.96 -9.45 -2.28
CA ASP A 15 -8.33 -9.83 -2.63
C ASP A 15 -9.10 -8.64 -3.23
N ARG A 16 -9.91 -8.88 -4.27
CA ARG A 16 -10.73 -7.82 -4.89
C ARG A 16 -11.81 -7.28 -3.94
N SER A 17 -12.32 -8.08 -3.01
CA SER A 17 -13.32 -7.62 -2.04
C SER A 17 -12.75 -6.60 -1.04
N PHE A 18 -11.43 -6.61 -0.82
CA PHE A 18 -10.76 -5.74 0.14
C PHE A 18 -9.98 -4.59 -0.52
N TYR A 19 -9.23 -4.88 -1.60
CA TYR A 19 -8.42 -3.90 -2.33
C TYR A 19 -9.06 -3.41 -3.63
N GLY A 20 -10.18 -4.01 -4.05
CA GLY A 20 -10.92 -3.56 -5.22
C GLY A 20 -11.75 -2.33 -4.88
N GLY A 21 -11.88 -1.44 -5.86
CA GLY A 21 -12.62 -0.19 -5.74
C GLY A 21 -12.56 0.56 -7.05
N ARG A 22 -12.70 1.88 -6.99
CA ARG A 22 -12.54 2.76 -8.16
C ARG A 22 -11.08 2.77 -8.62
N GLU A 23 -10.85 2.61 -9.92
CA GLU A 23 -9.54 2.89 -10.51
C GLU A 23 -9.24 4.40 -10.43
N ALA A 24 -8.02 4.74 -10.04
CA ALA A 24 -7.60 6.11 -9.83
C ALA A 24 -6.16 6.31 -10.30
N SER A 25 -5.84 7.53 -10.71
CA SER A 25 -4.47 7.94 -11.01
C SER A 25 -3.60 7.94 -9.75
N VAL A 26 -2.28 7.93 -9.94
CA VAL A 26 -1.34 8.05 -8.81
C VAL A 26 -1.58 9.35 -8.03
N ALA A 27 -1.84 10.46 -8.71
CA ALA A 27 -2.11 11.75 -8.08
C ALA A 27 -3.35 11.68 -7.17
N GLU A 28 -4.48 11.17 -7.69
CA GLU A 28 -5.69 11.00 -6.89
C GLU A 28 -5.48 10.07 -5.69
N CYS A 29 -4.71 9.00 -5.85
CA CYS A 29 -4.35 8.12 -4.74
C CYS A 29 -3.54 8.84 -3.67
N LEU A 30 -2.56 9.66 -4.06
CA LEU A 30 -1.75 10.43 -3.11
C LEU A 30 -2.58 11.47 -2.37
N ASP A 31 -3.49 12.17 -3.06
CA ASP A 31 -4.42 13.10 -2.43
C ASP A 31 -5.32 12.37 -1.41
N ALA A 32 -5.87 11.22 -1.77
CA ALA A 32 -6.65 10.40 -0.86
C ALA A 32 -5.83 9.92 0.35
N LEU A 33 -4.56 9.55 0.15
CA LEU A 33 -3.66 9.17 1.25
C LEU A 33 -3.37 10.35 2.19
N ARG A 34 -3.26 11.58 1.66
CA ARG A 34 -3.11 12.79 2.48
C ARG A 34 -4.36 13.15 3.26
N GLU A 35 -5.52 12.59 2.93
CA GLU A 35 -6.78 12.78 3.67
C GLU A 35 -7.18 11.58 4.54
N ALA A 36 -6.53 10.42 4.36
CA ALA A 36 -6.87 9.18 5.06
C ALA A 36 -6.30 9.09 6.49
N THR A 37 -7.16 8.79 7.47
CA THR A 37 -6.73 8.41 8.84
C THR A 37 -5.94 7.11 8.87
N ILE A 38 -6.32 6.15 8.03
CA ILE A 38 -5.69 4.83 7.92
C ILE A 38 -5.60 4.45 6.43
N ALA A 39 -4.45 3.92 6.01
CA ALA A 39 -4.27 3.42 4.65
C ALA A 39 -3.44 2.14 4.58
N ASN A 40 -3.89 1.19 3.77
CA ASN A 40 -3.16 -0.03 3.43
C ASN A 40 -2.67 0.06 1.98
N MET A 41 -1.36 -0.02 1.77
CA MET A 41 -0.75 0.15 0.45
C MET A 41 -0.01 -1.11 0.03
N VAL A 42 -0.19 -1.51 -1.23
CA VAL A 42 0.48 -2.67 -1.83
C VAL A 42 0.96 -2.29 -3.23
N GLY A 43 2.21 -2.62 -3.55
CA GLY A 43 2.78 -2.41 -4.88
C GLY A 43 3.30 -0.99 -5.11
N SER A 44 3.38 -0.57 -6.37
CA SER A 44 4.12 0.62 -6.80
C SER A 44 3.68 1.94 -6.15
N ILE A 45 2.44 2.03 -5.66
CA ILE A 45 1.95 3.21 -4.93
C ILE A 45 2.78 3.49 -3.66
N VAL A 46 3.37 2.46 -3.04
CA VAL A 46 4.22 2.60 -1.85
C VAL A 46 5.44 3.47 -2.16
N GLU A 47 6.08 3.29 -3.31
CA GLU A 47 7.24 4.12 -3.67
C GLU A 47 6.86 5.58 -3.93
N HIS A 48 5.64 5.84 -4.41
CA HIS A 48 5.13 7.20 -4.57
C HIS A 48 4.83 7.84 -3.20
N ALA A 49 4.21 7.09 -2.29
CA ALA A 49 3.98 7.54 -0.92
C ALA A 49 5.28 7.84 -0.16
N ILE A 50 6.37 7.10 -0.42
CA ILE A 50 7.70 7.41 0.13
C ILE A 50 8.22 8.75 -0.41
N LYS A 51 8.11 8.98 -1.73
CA LYS A 51 8.59 10.22 -2.36
C LYS A 51 7.85 11.45 -1.82
N GLU A 52 6.57 11.30 -1.54
CA GLU A 52 5.71 12.35 -0.97
C GLU A 52 5.83 12.47 0.55
N GLY A 53 6.69 11.68 1.21
CA GLY A 53 6.89 11.73 2.67
C GLY A 53 5.72 11.18 3.49
N ILE A 54 4.73 10.54 2.86
CA ILE A 54 3.56 9.93 3.52
C ILE A 54 3.98 8.70 4.33
N VAL A 55 4.95 7.94 3.83
CA VAL A 55 5.52 6.76 4.50
C VAL A 55 7.03 6.83 4.52
N ALA A 56 7.64 6.57 5.68
CA ALA A 56 9.09 6.44 5.78
C ALA A 56 9.56 5.12 5.16
N ARG A 57 10.61 5.15 4.32
CA ARG A 57 11.17 3.96 3.64
C ARG A 57 11.53 2.83 4.61
N VAL A 58 11.97 3.16 5.83
CA VAL A 58 12.32 2.18 6.87
C VAL A 58 11.11 1.37 7.36
N ASN A 59 9.89 1.88 7.19
CA ASN A 59 8.65 1.22 7.59
C ASN A 59 8.01 0.38 6.47
N VAL A 60 8.71 0.21 5.35
CA VAL A 60 8.21 -0.56 4.20
C VAL A 60 8.80 -1.96 4.23
N ILE A 61 7.92 -2.94 4.28
CA ILE A 61 8.30 -4.35 4.12
C ILE A 61 8.12 -4.78 2.66
N LYS A 62 8.82 -5.83 2.26
CA LYS A 62 8.64 -6.48 0.95
C LYS A 62 8.24 -7.92 1.18
N ILE A 63 7.15 -8.33 0.53
CA ILE A 63 6.65 -9.71 0.57
C ILE A 63 6.78 -10.28 -0.84
N GLN A 64 7.69 -11.22 -1.04
CA GLN A 64 8.07 -11.71 -2.39
C GLN A 64 8.43 -10.56 -3.36
N GLY A 65 9.16 -9.56 -2.86
CA GLY A 65 9.58 -8.40 -3.65
C GLY A 65 8.48 -7.34 -3.86
N VAL A 66 7.23 -7.60 -3.48
CA VAL A 66 6.14 -6.61 -3.55
C VAL A 66 6.20 -5.71 -2.31
N PRO A 67 6.36 -4.39 -2.47
CA PRO A 67 6.38 -3.48 -1.34
C PRO A 67 4.99 -3.37 -0.71
N HIS A 68 4.97 -3.29 0.61
CA HIS A 68 3.77 -3.13 1.41
C HIS A 68 4.03 -2.15 2.56
N ALA A 69 3.05 -1.29 2.83
CA ALA A 69 3.09 -0.34 3.92
C ALA A 69 1.69 -0.07 4.47
N GLN A 70 1.64 0.27 5.75
CA GLN A 70 0.44 0.76 6.42
C GLN A 70 0.73 2.14 7.03
N MET A 71 -0.24 3.03 6.94
CA MET A 71 -0.20 4.35 7.56
C MET A 71 -1.37 4.48 8.52
N VAL A 72 -1.12 5.05 9.69
CA VAL A 72 -2.14 5.47 10.66
C VAL A 72 -1.75 6.86 11.16
N ARG A 73 -2.73 7.76 11.26
CA ARG A 73 -2.60 9.08 11.87
C ARG A 73 -3.77 9.34 12.81
N MET A 74 -3.53 10.16 13.83
CA MET A 74 -4.56 10.59 14.79
C MET A 74 -5.04 11.99 14.47
#